data_AF-A0A2V9QAA9-F1
#
_entry.id   AF-A0A2V9QAA9-F1
#
_cell.length_a   1.000
_cell.length_b   1.000
_cell.length_c   1.000
_cell.angle_alpha   90.00
_cell.angle_beta   90.00
_cell.angle_gamma   90.00
#
_symmetry.space_group_name_H-M   'P 1'
#
loop_
_entity.id
_entity.type
_entity.pdbx_description
1 polymer ?
#
loop_
_entity_poly.entity_id
_entity_poly.type
_entity_poly.pdbx_seq_one_letter_code
_entity_poly.pdbx_strand_id
1 'polypeptide(L)'
;FFGFLPRLFAGLFILFFGLLAASFFSRAALLSGVNADLPSPRLISWAVRTMIILFVVSMAFEELGIGSHTVIVAFALTFGSLMLGFALAFGLGGKELARKYLERRFGREQPPNERAHEHEDELSPL
;
A
#
# COMPACT_ATOMS: atom_id res chain seq x y z
N PHE A 1 -5.45 7.89 41.62
CA PHE A 1 -4.37 8.75 41.10
C PHE A 1 -3.13 7.96 40.68
N PHE A 2 -2.55 7.10 41.54
CA PHE A 2 -1.34 6.31 41.22
C PHE A 2 -1.41 5.40 39.99
N GLY A 3 -2.60 4.89 39.60
CA GLY A 3 -2.75 4.05 38.40
C GLY A 3 -2.73 4.78 37.05
N PHE A 4 -2.87 6.11 37.04
CA PHE A 4 -2.84 6.91 35.80
C PHE A 4 -1.40 7.25 35.38
N LEU A 5 -0.49 7.41 36.34
CA LEU A 5 0.89 7.80 36.08
C LEU A 5 1.66 6.79 35.20
N PRO A 6 1.55 5.45 35.43
CA PRO A 6 2.15 4.45 34.54
C PRO A 6 1.58 4.49 33.12
N ARG A 7 0.27 4.66 32.98
CA ARG A 7 -0.43 4.75 31.70
C ARG A 7 -0.04 5.99 30.90
N LEU A 8 0.09 7.13 31.58
CA LEU A 8 0.58 8.36 30.98
C LEU A 8 2.01 8.19 30.45
N PHE A 9 2.89 7.57 31.25
CA PHE A 9 4.25 7.26 30.80
C PHE A 9 4.27 6.31 29.61
N ALA A 10 3.44 5.26 29.61
CA ALA A 10 3.31 4.35 28.48
C ALA A 10 2.83 5.08 27.21
N GLY A 11 1.79 5.92 27.31
CA GLY A 11 1.30 6.72 26.19
C GLY A 11 2.35 7.70 25.64
N LEU A 12 3.11 8.36 26.52
CA LEU A 12 4.23 9.22 26.11
C LEU A 12 5.35 8.42 25.43
N PHE A 13 5.65 7.22 25.92
CA PHE A 13 6.64 6.33 25.33
C PHE A 13 6.21 5.90 23.93
N ILE A 14 4.95 5.50 23.76
CA ILE A 14 4.36 5.18 22.45
C ILE A 14 4.44 6.37 21.50
N LEU A 15 4.08 7.57 21.96
CA LEU A 15 4.21 8.78 21.14
C LEU A 15 5.66 9.02 20.71
N PHE A 16 6.61 8.95 21.65
CA PHE A 16 8.02 9.18 21.35
C PHE A 16 8.58 8.20 20.33
N PHE A 17 8.46 6.89 20.60
CA PHE A 17 8.97 5.85 19.70
C PHE A 17 8.17 5.76 18.40
N GLY A 18 6.86 6.02 18.47
CA GLY A 18 5.99 6.04 17.31
C GLY A 18 6.31 7.18 16.34
N LEU A 19 6.60 8.40 16.84
CA LEU A 19 7.03 9.52 16.01
C LEU A 19 8.43 9.31 15.42
N LEU A 20 9.32 8.65 16.18
CA LEU A 20 10.63 8.24 15.67
C LEU A 20 10.48 7.22 14.53
N ALA A 21 9.65 6.20 14.72
CA ALA A 21 9.31 5.21 13.71
C ALA A 21 8.67 5.89 12.48
N ALA A 22 7.70 6.79 12.66
CA ALA A 22 7.06 7.51 11.57
C ALA A 22 8.08 8.27 10.72
N SER A 23 9.05 8.93 11.37
CA SER A 23 10.12 9.67 10.70
C SER A 23 11.10 8.76 9.98
N PHE A 24 11.45 7.62 10.59
CA PHE A 24 12.33 6.63 10.00
C PHE A 24 11.71 6.01 8.75
N PHE A 25 10.51 5.46 8.86
CA PHE A 25 9.81 4.81 7.75
C PHE A 25 9.43 5.78 6.64
N SER A 26 9.03 7.02 6.96
CA SER A 26 8.74 8.01 5.92
C SER A 26 9.98 8.37 5.12
N ARG A 27 11.15 8.48 5.76
CA ARG A 27 12.43 8.74 5.08
C ARG A 27 12.87 7.54 4.26
N ALA A 28 12.74 6.32 4.79
CA ALA A 28 13.02 5.10 4.06
C ALA A 28 12.16 4.97 2.80
N ALA A 29 10.85 5.24 2.92
CA ALA A 29 9.92 5.25 1.79
C ALA A 29 10.26 6.34 0.76
N LEU A 30 10.67 7.53 1.21
CA LEU A 30 11.11 8.60 0.32
C LEU A 30 12.34 8.15 -0.50
N LEU A 31 13.35 7.63 0.19
CA LEU A 31 14.61 7.22 -0.43
C LEU A 31 14.39 6.06 -1.40
N SER A 32 13.58 5.08 -1.01
CA SER A 32 13.17 3.99 -1.88
C SER A 32 12.42 4.50 -3.11
N GLY A 33 11.53 5.47 -2.95
CA GLY A 33 10.75 6.01 -4.07
C GLY A 33 11.60 6.84 -5.03
N VAL A 34 12.56 7.61 -4.51
CA VAL A 34 13.53 8.34 -5.34
C VAL A 34 14.44 7.36 -6.09
N ASN A 35 14.96 6.33 -5.42
CA ASN A 35 15.82 5.33 -6.04
C ASN A 35 15.09 4.45 -7.07
N ALA A 36 13.76 4.33 -6.96
CA ALA A 36 12.92 3.59 -7.90
C ALA A 36 12.34 4.49 -9.02
N ASP A 37 12.79 5.74 -9.15
CA ASP A 37 12.30 6.73 -10.13
C ASP A 37 10.76 6.86 -10.13
N LEU A 38 10.15 6.80 -8.94
CA LEU A 38 8.70 6.96 -8.82
C LEU A 38 8.32 8.40 -9.14
N PRO A 39 7.17 8.64 -9.81
CA PRO A 39 6.75 9.98 -10.21
C PRO A 39 6.44 10.91 -9.03
N SER A 40 6.10 10.38 -7.85
CA SER A 40 5.87 11.19 -6.65
C SER A 40 6.33 10.49 -5.35
N PRO A 41 7.64 10.43 -5.08
CA PRO A 41 8.20 9.79 -3.88
C PRO A 41 7.80 10.53 -2.59
N ARG A 42 7.62 11.85 -2.70
CA ARG A 42 7.20 12.72 -1.59
C ARG A 42 5.78 12.39 -1.12
N LEU A 43 4.87 12.09 -2.05
CA LEU A 43 3.50 11.71 -1.71
C LEU A 43 3.47 10.40 -0.93
N ILE A 44 4.24 9.40 -1.37
CA ILE A 44 4.36 8.10 -0.68
C ILE A 44 4.95 8.29 0.72
N SER A 45 6.04 9.05 0.82
CA SER A 45 6.66 9.38 2.11
C SER A 45 5.66 10.04 3.08
N TRP A 46 4.89 11.01 2.58
CA TRP A 46 3.87 11.70 3.37
C TRP A 46 2.74 10.75 3.79
N ALA A 47 2.25 9.91 2.88
CA ALA A 47 1.22 8.92 3.18
C ALA A 47 1.67 7.93 4.27
N VAL A 48 2.90 7.40 4.18
CA VAL A 48 3.49 6.52 5.20
C VAL A 48 3.58 7.23 6.55
N ARG A 49 4.09 8.46 6.57
CA ARG A 49 4.21 9.24 7.81
C ARG A 49 2.85 9.46 8.47
N THR A 50 1.88 9.93 7.70
CA THR A 50 0.52 10.21 8.18
C THR A 50 -0.15 8.95 8.70
N MET A 51 0.00 7.82 8.01
CA MET A 51 -0.56 6.54 8.42
C MET A 51 0.02 6.08 9.77
N ILE A 52 1.35 6.12 9.94
CA ILE A 52 1.99 5.73 11.19
C ILE A 52 1.57 6.67 12.33
N ILE A 53 1.54 8.00 12.11
CA ILE A 53 1.11 8.95 13.13
C ILE A 53 -0.33 8.67 13.60
N LEU A 54 -1.24 8.40 12.66
CA LEU A 54 -2.63 8.06 13.01
C LEU A 54 -2.71 6.83 13.93
N PHE A 55 -1.97 5.77 13.61
CA PHE A 55 -1.89 4.58 14.48
C PHE A 55 -1.31 4.90 15.85
N VAL A 56 -0.20 5.64 15.90
CA VAL A 56 0.49 5.99 17.14
C VAL A 56 -0.39 6.82 18.06
N VAL A 57 -1.11 7.80 17.51
CA VAL A 57 -2.07 8.62 18.29
C VAL A 57 -3.22 7.76 18.82
N SER A 58 -3.76 6.85 18.01
CA SER A 58 -4.82 5.94 18.46
C SER A 58 -4.34 5.03 19.60
N MET A 59 -3.14 4.45 19.48
CA MET A 59 -2.54 3.60 20.52
C MET A 59 -2.27 4.40 21.80
N ALA A 60 -1.82 5.65 21.68
CA ALA A 60 -1.61 6.50 22.85
C ALA A 60 -2.91 6.79 23.61
N PHE A 61 -4.02 7.03 22.90
CA PHE A 61 -5.33 7.20 23.54
C PHE A 61 -5.85 5.92 24.21
N GLU A 62 -5.57 4.76 23.60
CA GLU A 62 -5.88 3.46 24.19
C GLU A 62 -5.15 3.26 25.53
N GLU A 63 -3.83 3.50 25.58
CA GLU A 63 -3.03 3.35 26.81
C GLU A 63 -3.44 4.35 27.90
N LEU A 64 -3.79 5.58 27.54
CA LEU A 64 -4.31 6.57 28.48
C LEU A 64 -5.62 6.12 29.14
N GLY A 65 -6.32 5.13 28.57
CA GLY A 65 -7.57 4.58 29.09
C GLY A 65 -8.77 5.53 28.93
N ILE A 66 -8.64 6.56 28.09
CA ILE A 66 -9.72 7.51 27.81
C ILE A 66 -10.67 6.87 26.80
N GLY A 67 -11.75 6.26 27.29
CA GLY A 67 -12.75 5.63 26.43
C GLY A 67 -12.16 4.59 25.47
N SER A 68 -11.15 3.83 25.92
CA SER A 68 -10.30 2.98 25.07
C SER A 68 -11.10 2.13 24.08
N HIS A 69 -12.13 1.41 24.55
CA HIS A 69 -13.00 0.62 23.68
C HIS A 69 -13.69 1.46 22.59
N THR A 70 -14.27 2.60 22.96
CA THR A 70 -14.96 3.48 22.03
C THR A 70 -13.99 4.07 21.01
N VAL A 71 -12.81 4.52 21.46
CA VAL A 71 -11.78 5.09 20.59
C VAL A 71 -11.26 4.06 19.58
N ILE A 72 -10.95 2.84 20.04
CA ILE A 72 -10.50 1.74 19.18
C ILE A 72 -11.55 1.43 18.11
N VAL A 73 -12.82 1.28 18.51
CA VAL A 73 -13.91 0.98 17.56
C VAL A 73 -14.11 2.13 16.57
N ALA A 74 -14.12 3.38 17.03
CA ALA A 74 -14.26 4.54 16.17
C ALA A 74 -13.09 4.63 15.17
N PHE A 75 -11.85 4.49 15.65
CA PHE A 75 -10.67 4.45 14.79
C PHE A 75 -10.75 3.32 13.77
N ALA A 76 -11.08 2.09 14.20
CA ALA A 76 -11.19 0.94 13.30
C ALA A 76 -12.25 1.15 12.21
N LEU A 77 -13.40 1.74 12.54
CA LEU A 77 -14.44 2.04 11.56
C LEU A 77 -14.04 3.16 10.61
N THR A 78 -13.49 4.27 11.12
CA THR A 78 -13.06 5.40 10.29
C THR A 78 -11.88 5.01 9.40
N PHE A 79 -10.83 4.42 9.98
CA PHE A 79 -9.67 3.97 9.23
C PHE A 79 -10.02 2.83 8.29
N GLY A 80 -10.81 1.85 8.75
CA GLY A 80 -11.26 0.73 7.94
C GLY A 80 -12.08 1.16 6.73
N SER A 81 -13.02 2.11 6.90
CA SER A 81 -13.79 2.66 5.78
C SER A 81 -12.93 3.45 4.79
N LEU A 82 -11.98 4.25 5.29
CA LEU A 82 -11.02 4.98 4.45
C LEU A 82 -10.14 4.02 3.64
N MET A 83 -9.56 3.02 4.31
CA MET A 83 -8.71 2.01 3.66
C MET A 83 -9.49 1.16 2.67
N LEU A 84 -10.74 0.80 2.97
CA LEU A 84 -11.62 0.09 2.04
C LEU A 84 -11.90 0.95 0.80
N GLY A 85 -12.19 2.23 0.98
CA GLY A 85 -12.37 3.19 -0.11
C GLY A 85 -11.12 3.28 -0.99
N PHE A 86 -9.93 3.40 -0.38
CA PHE A 86 -8.67 3.37 -1.12
C PHE A 86 -8.46 2.04 -1.84
N ALA A 87 -8.68 0.90 -1.20
CA ALA A 87 -8.52 -0.41 -1.82
C ALA A 87 -9.40 -0.57 -3.07
N LEU A 88 -10.65 -0.10 -3.02
CA LEU A 88 -11.54 -0.09 -4.17
C LEU A 88 -11.07 0.88 -5.25
N ALA A 89 -10.68 2.11 -4.89
CA ALA A 89 -10.18 3.10 -5.84
C ALA A 89 -8.91 2.63 -6.56
N PHE A 90 -7.95 2.06 -5.83
CA PHE A 90 -6.73 1.48 -6.38
C PHE A 90 -7.02 0.22 -7.21
N GLY A 91 -7.91 -0.66 -6.75
CA GLY A 91 -8.28 -1.89 -7.46
C GLY A 91 -9.00 -1.61 -8.78
N LEU A 92 -9.97 -0.70 -8.78
CA LEU A 92 -10.70 -0.30 -9.99
C LEU A 92 -9.85 0.56 -10.91
N GLY A 93 -9.11 1.54 -10.38
CA GLY A 93 -8.25 2.43 -11.17
C GLY A 93 -7.00 1.74 -11.73
N GLY A 94 -6.47 0.74 -11.03
CA GLY A 94 -5.30 -0.05 -11.44
C GLY A 94 -5.62 -1.23 -12.37
N LYS A 95 -6.90 -1.51 -12.65
CA LYS A 95 -7.35 -2.68 -13.43
C LYS A 95 -6.62 -2.82 -14.77
N GLU A 96 -6.45 -1.73 -15.50
CA GLU A 96 -5.80 -1.74 -16.82
C GLU A 96 -4.29 -2.03 -16.71
N LEU A 97 -3.64 -1.51 -15.67
CA LEU A 97 -2.22 -1.77 -15.43
C LEU A 97 -2.00 -3.23 -15.01
N ALA A 98 -2.87 -3.76 -14.16
CA ALA A 98 -2.87 -5.17 -13.78
C ALA A 98 -3.08 -6.09 -14.99
N ARG A 99 -4.03 -5.73 -15.87
CA ARG A 99 -4.27 -6.45 -17.13
C ARG A 99 -3.01 -6.49 -18.00
N LYS A 100 -2.41 -5.33 -18.27
CA LYS A 100 -1.17 -5.24 -19.09
C LYS A 100 -0.01 -6.01 -18.47
N TYR A 101 0.14 -5.97 -17.14
CA TYR A 101 1.17 -6.73 -16.43
C TYR A 101 0.96 -8.23 -16.61
N LEU A 102 -0.27 -8.71 -16.47
CA LEU A 102 -0.61 -10.13 -16.63
C LEU A 102 -0.43 -10.60 -18.08
N GLU A 103 -0.87 -9.80 -19.06
CA GLU A 103 -0.66 -10.07 -20.49
C GLU A 103 0.84 -10.12 -20.84
N ARG A 104 1.69 -9.26 -20.26
CA ARG A 104 3.13 -9.34 -20.51
C ARG A 104 3.79 -10.54 -19.85
N ARG A 105 3.30 -10.98 -18.69
CA ARG A 105 3.91 -12.06 -17.91
C ARG A 105 3.41 -13.45 -18.33
N PHE A 106 2.17 -13.55 -18.80
CA PHE A 106 1.48 -14.81 -19.12
C PHE A 106 0.82 -14.81 -20.51
N GLY A 107 0.97 -13.74 -21.28
CA GLY A 107 0.50 -13.67 -22.66
C GLY A 107 1.24 -14.68 -23.51
N ARG A 108 0.54 -15.79 -23.74
CA ARG A 108 0.79 -16.83 -24.75
C ARG A 108 1.63 -16.31 -25.92
N GLU A 109 2.76 -16.97 -26.13
CA GLU A 109 3.27 -17.23 -27.48
C GLU A 109 2.10 -17.82 -28.28
N GLN A 110 1.51 -17.04 -29.18
CA GLN A 110 0.80 -17.62 -30.32
C GLN A 110 1.91 -18.08 -31.27
N PRO A 111 2.17 -19.39 -31.41
CA PRO A 111 3.06 -19.83 -32.48
C PRO A 111 2.45 -19.38 -33.80
N PRO A 112 3.25 -18.79 -34.71
CA PRO A 112 2.77 -18.41 -36.04
C PRO A 112 2.06 -19.60 -36.69
N ASN A 113 0.85 -19.37 -37.18
CA ASN A 113 0.08 -20.36 -37.94
C ASN A 113 0.86 -20.74 -39.20
N GLU A 114 1.57 -21.86 -39.12
CA GLU A 114 2.47 -22.43 -40.14
C GLU A 114 1.70 -23.06 -41.33
N ARG A 115 0.53 -22.51 -41.69
CA ARG A 115 -0.37 -23.09 -42.70
C ARG A 115 -0.63 -22.19 -43.91
N ALA A 116 0.27 -21.26 -44.20
CA ALA A 116 0.19 -20.43 -45.41
C ALA A 116 1.24 -20.79 -46.48
N HIS A 117 2.20 -21.68 -46.19
CA HIS A 117 3.30 -22.01 -47.11
C HIS A 117 3.20 -23.38 -47.80
N GLU A 118 2.19 -24.20 -47.49
CA GLU A 118 2.03 -25.52 -48.14
C GLU A 118 1.26 -25.48 -49.48
N HIS A 119 0.80 -24.33 -49.95
CA HIS A 119 0.02 -24.23 -51.21
C HIS A 119 0.79 -23.68 -52.42
N GLU A 120 2.04 -23.25 -52.25
CA GLU A 120 2.84 -22.72 -53.37
C GLU A 120 3.79 -23.77 -53.97
N ASP A 121 4.11 -24.85 -53.24
CA ASP A 121 5.06 -25.88 -53.69
C ASP A 121 4.44 -26.99 -54.55
N GLU A 122 3.11 -27.12 -54.62
CA GLU A 122 2.44 -28.14 -55.46
C GLU A 122 2.13 -27.67 -56.89
N LEU A 123 2.38 -26.40 -57.25
CA LEU A 123 1.98 -25.83 -58.55
C LEU A 123 3.14 -25.58 -59.53
N SER A 124 4.22 -26.36 -59.45
CA SER A 124 5.26 -26.36 -60.50
C SER A 124 5.21 -27.66 -61.31
N PRO A 125 4.51 -27.68 -62.47
CA PRO A 125 4.58 -28.79 -63.40
C PRO A 125 5.85 -28.67 -64.27
N LEU A 126 6.63 -29.74 -64.32
CA LEU A 126 7.62 -30.00 -65.38
C LEU A 126 6.94 -30.49 -66.65
#